data_AF-A0A7X9G1W8-F1
#
_entry.id   AF-A0A7X9G1W8-F1
#
_cell.length_a   1.000
_cell.length_b   1.000
_cell.length_c   1.000
_cell.angle_alpha   90.00
_cell.angle_beta   90.00
_cell.angle_gamma   90.00
#
_symmetry.space_group_name_H-M   'P 1'
#
loop_
_entity.id
_entity.type
_entity.pdbx_description
1 polymer ?
#
loop_
_entity_poly.entity_id
_entity_poly.type
_entity_poly.pdbx_seq_one_letter_code
_entity_poly.pdbx_strand_id
1 'polypeptide(L)'
;MANIKQVNVIERIQQLYRLGASQRRIARELGVSRNTVARYAGKTPGAPVGGGSVSDHATHGVPAGPDGQNEPQATHGVAQFENHPFVPDATHGSETPTGAVPPAPEADARSLCAPHADFIRQELAMGLSGRRIFQDLQDDFAFSGSYASVKRYLRHLGRTAPPVPFRRLRKEPGMEMQVDYGTGAPVYDDRGRLRKTWLLCCTLSYSRR
;
A
#
# COMPACT_ATOMS: atom_id res chain seq x y z
N MET A 1 -3.31 1.69 25.00
CA MET A 1 -2.57 0.60 25.68
C MET A 1 -2.40 -0.58 24.73
N ALA A 2 -1.31 -1.34 24.87
CA ALA A 2 -0.73 -2.20 23.84
C ALA A 2 -1.53 -3.48 23.51
N ASN A 3 -1.24 -4.05 22.34
CA ASN A 3 -1.81 -5.26 21.73
C ASN A 3 -1.38 -6.55 22.49
N ILE A 4 -1.69 -6.65 23.77
CA ILE A 4 -1.06 -7.57 24.74
C ILE A 4 -1.29 -9.06 24.42
N LYS A 5 -2.40 -9.43 23.77
CA LYS A 5 -2.71 -10.86 23.51
C LYS A 5 -2.05 -11.40 22.23
N GLN A 6 -1.85 -10.59 21.19
CA GLN A 6 -1.16 -11.02 19.95
C GLN A 6 0.37 -10.90 20.08
N VAL A 7 0.83 -9.87 20.79
CA VAL A 7 2.26 -9.63 21.06
C VAL A 7 2.84 -10.80 21.87
N ASN A 8 2.12 -11.28 22.88
CA ASN A 8 2.55 -12.42 23.71
C ASN A 8 2.78 -13.70 22.87
N VAL A 9 1.87 -14.04 21.95
CA VAL A 9 2.01 -15.26 21.13
C VAL A 9 3.19 -15.18 20.16
N ILE A 10 3.39 -14.03 19.50
CA ILE A 10 4.49 -13.84 18.56
C ILE A 10 5.84 -13.81 19.30
N GLU A 11 5.93 -13.09 20.42
CA GLU A 11 7.13 -13.06 21.27
C GLU A 11 7.48 -14.45 21.79
N ARG A 12 6.47 -15.24 22.20
CA ARG A 12 6.69 -16.60 22.67
C ARG A 12 7.15 -17.55 21.57
N ILE A 13 6.63 -17.41 20.33
CA ILE A 13 7.14 -18.12 19.15
C ILE A 13 8.62 -17.82 18.93
N GLN A 14 9.00 -16.54 18.96
CA GLN A 14 10.39 -16.11 18.75
C GLN A 14 11.32 -16.59 19.86
N GLN A 15 10.89 -16.51 21.13
CA GLN A 15 11.67 -16.97 22.27
C GLN A 15 11.93 -18.48 22.19
N LEU A 16 10.90 -19.29 21.96
CA LEU A 16 11.06 -20.75 21.84
C LEU A 16 11.90 -21.13 20.62
N TYR A 17 11.80 -20.37 19.52
CA TYR A 17 12.63 -20.61 18.34
C TYR A 17 14.11 -20.29 18.59
N ARG A 18 14.43 -19.18 19.29
CA ARG A 18 15.81 -18.86 19.72
C ARG A 18 16.39 -19.91 20.67
N LEU A 19 15.56 -20.52 21.50
CA LEU A 19 15.93 -21.64 22.36
C LEU A 19 16.12 -22.97 21.61
N GLY A 20 16.04 -22.97 20.27
CA GLY A 20 16.27 -24.14 19.42
C GLY A 20 15.11 -25.13 19.38
N ALA A 21 13.92 -24.77 19.89
CA ALA A 21 12.77 -25.66 19.79
C ALA A 21 12.31 -25.81 18.33
N SER A 22 11.98 -27.04 17.92
CA SER A 22 11.50 -27.29 16.57
C SER A 22 10.13 -26.65 16.33
N GLN A 23 9.87 -26.18 15.11
CA GLN A 23 8.59 -25.53 14.75
C GLN A 23 7.37 -26.39 15.12
N ARG A 24 7.48 -27.72 15.01
CA ARG A 24 6.43 -28.68 15.40
C ARG A 24 6.15 -28.67 16.90
N ARG A 25 7.19 -28.54 17.73
CA ARG A 25 7.05 -28.45 19.20
C ARG A 25 6.37 -27.14 19.60
N ILE A 26 6.82 -26.02 19.02
CA ILE A 26 6.26 -24.69 19.27
C ILE A 26 4.77 -24.64 18.88
N ALA A 27 4.43 -25.20 17.71
CA ALA A 27 3.05 -25.27 17.24
C ALA A 27 2.12 -26.02 18.21
N ARG A 28 2.59 -27.16 18.75
CA ARG A 28 1.83 -27.96 19.72
C ARG A 28 1.69 -27.27 21.07
N GLU A 29 2.76 -26.63 21.54
CA GLU A 29 2.83 -25.96 22.83
C GLU A 29 1.96 -24.70 22.90
N LEU A 30 1.94 -23.91 21.81
CA LEU A 30 1.17 -22.67 21.74
C LEU A 30 -0.23 -22.84 21.15
N GLY A 31 -0.58 -24.03 20.65
CA GLY A 31 -1.85 -24.28 19.97
C GLY A 31 -2.00 -23.52 18.65
N VAL A 32 -0.89 -23.22 17.98
CA VAL A 32 -0.85 -22.39 16.76
C VAL A 32 -0.39 -23.23 15.56
N SER A 33 -0.89 -22.91 14.36
CA SER A 33 -0.48 -23.63 13.14
C SER A 33 1.03 -23.54 12.89
N ARG A 34 1.62 -24.63 12.37
CA ARG A 34 3.04 -24.68 11.95
C ARG A 34 3.40 -23.59 10.93
N ASN A 35 2.47 -23.20 10.06
CA ASN A 35 2.69 -22.14 9.05
C ASN A 35 2.83 -20.77 9.71
N THR A 36 2.06 -20.53 10.78
CA THR A 36 2.19 -19.32 11.58
C THR A 36 3.54 -19.29 12.30
N VAL A 37 3.99 -20.41 12.89
CA VAL A 37 5.32 -20.50 13.50
C VAL A 37 6.41 -20.21 12.48
N ALA A 38 6.38 -20.83 11.29
CA ALA A 38 7.35 -20.58 10.23
C ALA A 38 7.40 -19.10 9.79
N ARG A 39 6.24 -18.45 9.73
CA ARG A 39 6.12 -17.03 9.35
C ARG A 39 6.77 -16.07 10.36
N TYR A 40 6.79 -16.43 11.65
CA TYR A 40 7.22 -15.52 12.73
C TYR A 40 8.51 -15.94 13.45
N ALA A 41 9.00 -17.17 13.25
CA ALA A 41 10.19 -17.72 13.90
C ALA A 41 11.47 -16.88 13.68
N GLY A 42 11.64 -16.28 12.50
CA GLY A 42 12.83 -15.52 12.13
C GLY A 42 12.64 -14.01 11.92
N LYS A 43 11.47 -13.46 12.28
CA LYS A 43 11.15 -12.05 12.01
C LYS A 43 11.44 -11.18 13.24
N THR A 44 12.40 -10.28 13.18
CA THR A 44 12.65 -9.28 14.24
C THR A 44 11.47 -8.31 14.33
N PRO A 45 11.00 -7.94 15.54
CA PRO A 45 9.94 -6.93 15.67
C PRO A 45 10.50 -5.57 15.21
N GLY A 46 10.05 -5.09 14.05
CA GLY A 46 10.48 -3.81 13.46
C GLY A 46 10.60 -3.79 11.94
N ALA A 47 10.58 -4.94 11.25
CA ALA A 47 10.66 -4.98 9.79
C ALA A 47 9.26 -4.81 9.15
N PRO A 48 9.06 -3.87 8.20
CA PRO A 48 7.78 -3.67 7.54
C PRO A 48 7.36 -4.92 6.75
N VAL A 49 6.06 -5.17 6.73
CA VAL A 49 5.45 -6.28 6.00
C VAL A 49 5.52 -5.97 4.51
N GLY A 50 6.51 -6.53 3.81
CA GLY A 50 6.62 -6.48 2.36
C GLY A 50 6.91 -7.84 1.76
N GLY A 51 6.11 -8.21 0.74
CA GLY A 51 6.53 -9.03 -0.41
C GLY A 51 6.65 -10.53 -0.21
N GLY A 52 5.83 -11.29 -0.93
CA GLY A 52 6.04 -12.71 -1.14
C GLY A 52 7.39 -12.99 -1.83
N SER A 53 8.02 -14.10 -1.44
CA SER A 53 9.21 -14.63 -2.11
C SER A 53 8.79 -15.33 -3.40
N VAL A 54 9.16 -14.76 -4.54
CA VAL A 54 9.28 -15.49 -5.80
C VAL A 54 10.75 -15.93 -5.90
N SER A 55 10.94 -17.23 -6.09
CA SER A 55 12.23 -17.89 -6.21
C SER A 55 12.96 -17.47 -7.49
N ASP A 56 14.13 -16.86 -7.36
CA ASP A 56 15.10 -16.71 -8.45
C ASP A 56 15.91 -18.00 -8.60
N HIS A 57 15.53 -18.82 -9.58
CA HIS A 57 16.35 -19.91 -10.07
C HIS A 57 16.41 -19.79 -11.60
N ALA A 58 17.43 -19.11 -12.10
CA ALA A 58 17.89 -19.26 -13.48
C ALA A 58 19.37 -18.86 -13.59
N THR A 59 20.22 -19.85 -13.40
CA THR A 59 21.61 -19.91 -13.81
C THR A 59 21.72 -19.73 -15.33
N HIS A 60 22.59 -18.82 -15.81
CA HIS A 60 23.55 -19.11 -16.89
C HIS A 60 24.55 -17.95 -17.02
N GLY A 61 25.84 -18.32 -16.99
CA GLY A 61 26.98 -17.41 -16.85
C GLY A 61 27.41 -16.72 -18.14
N VAL A 62 28.18 -15.65 -17.96
CA VAL A 62 28.92 -14.93 -19.00
C VAL A 62 30.41 -15.20 -18.77
N PRO A 63 31.19 -15.65 -19.77
CA PRO A 63 32.64 -15.74 -19.63
C PRO A 63 33.26 -14.36 -19.86
N ALA A 64 34.18 -13.97 -18.98
CA ALA A 64 35.00 -12.78 -19.13
C ALA A 64 36.38 -13.14 -19.69
N GLY A 65 36.85 -12.35 -20.65
CA GLY A 65 38.20 -12.31 -21.19
C GLY A 65 38.39 -10.99 -21.98
N PRO A 66 39.61 -10.43 -22.06
CA PRO A 66 39.88 -9.12 -21.45
C PRO A 66 40.31 -8.00 -22.43
N ASP A 67 40.27 -6.79 -21.88
CA ASP A 67 41.02 -5.55 -22.20
C ASP A 67 40.96 -4.92 -23.60
N GLY A 68 40.79 -3.59 -23.60
CA GLY A 68 41.18 -2.75 -24.74
C GLY A 68 40.30 -1.51 -24.96
N GLN A 69 40.67 -0.43 -24.26
CA GLN A 69 40.38 0.99 -24.51
C GLN A 69 39.89 1.36 -25.93
N ASN A 70 38.76 2.07 -26.02
CA ASN A 70 38.64 3.41 -26.65
C ASN A 70 37.20 3.92 -26.65
N GLU A 71 37.03 5.11 -26.08
CA GLU A 71 35.89 6.02 -26.26
C GLU A 71 35.67 6.35 -27.75
N PRO A 72 34.42 6.58 -28.16
CA PRO A 72 34.14 7.85 -28.80
C PRO A 72 32.81 8.48 -28.34
N GLN A 73 32.94 9.57 -27.58
CA GLN A 73 32.30 10.87 -27.80
C GLN A 73 30.90 10.85 -28.45
N ALA A 74 29.85 10.77 -27.62
CA ALA A 74 28.49 11.13 -27.99
C ALA A 74 28.10 12.45 -27.30
N THR A 75 27.96 13.48 -28.13
CA THR A 75 27.57 14.86 -27.88
C THR A 75 26.34 14.96 -26.96
N HIS A 76 26.55 15.25 -25.67
CA HIS A 76 25.48 15.70 -24.77
C HIS A 76 25.13 17.16 -25.11
N GLY A 77 23.98 17.36 -25.75
CA GLY A 77 23.32 18.67 -25.79
C GLY A 77 22.91 19.06 -24.38
N VAL A 78 23.59 20.05 -23.81
CA VAL A 78 23.25 20.66 -22.53
C VAL A 78 21.95 21.45 -22.72
N ALA A 79 20.83 20.92 -22.23
CA ALA A 79 19.61 21.70 -22.09
C ALA A 79 19.84 22.71 -20.96
N GLN A 80 20.03 23.98 -21.33
CA GLN A 80 20.12 25.11 -20.41
C GLN A 80 18.75 25.27 -19.74
N PHE A 81 18.64 24.88 -18.46
CA PHE A 81 17.52 25.28 -17.63
C PHE A 81 17.73 26.73 -17.22
N GLU A 82 17.03 27.66 -17.89
CA GLU A 82 16.90 29.01 -17.41
C GLU A 82 16.07 29.00 -16.12
N ASN A 83 16.75 29.21 -14.99
CA ASN A 83 16.12 29.47 -13.70
C ASN A 83 15.42 30.83 -13.75
N HIS A 84 14.15 30.86 -14.15
CA HIS A 84 13.32 32.04 -13.92
C HIS A 84 13.01 32.14 -12.41
N PRO A 85 13.25 33.29 -11.75
CA PRO A 85 12.87 33.48 -10.37
C PRO A 85 11.35 33.35 -10.22
N PHE A 86 10.92 32.45 -9.34
CA PHE A 86 9.53 32.27 -8.95
C PHE A 86 9.01 33.53 -8.28
N VAL A 87 8.10 34.23 -8.95
CA VAL A 87 7.30 35.32 -8.37
C VAL A 87 5.89 34.76 -8.16
N PRO A 88 5.38 34.65 -6.92
CA PRO A 88 4.00 34.26 -6.70
C PRO A 88 3.11 35.46 -7.01
N ASP A 89 2.56 35.51 -8.23
CA ASP A 89 1.48 36.44 -8.55
C ASP A 89 0.18 35.93 -7.89
N ALA A 90 0.00 36.32 -6.64
CA ALA A 90 -1.21 36.10 -5.86
C ALA A 90 -2.23 37.19 -6.18
N THR A 91 -2.80 37.16 -7.39
CA THR A 91 -3.92 38.03 -7.76
C THR A 91 -5.25 37.27 -7.68
N HIS A 92 -5.83 37.33 -6.48
CA HIS A 92 -7.25 37.25 -6.11
C HIS A 92 -8.23 36.58 -7.09
N GLY A 93 -8.57 35.34 -6.77
CA GLY A 93 -9.91 34.78 -6.96
C GLY A 93 -10.40 34.28 -5.62
N SER A 94 -10.90 35.18 -4.77
CA SER A 94 -11.62 34.85 -3.55
C SER A 94 -13.02 34.35 -3.91
N GLU A 95 -13.10 33.18 -4.54
CA GLU A 95 -14.31 32.39 -4.60
C GLU A 95 -14.09 31.19 -3.71
N THR A 96 -14.44 31.37 -2.43
CA THR A 96 -14.73 30.27 -1.54
C THR A 96 -15.80 29.44 -2.23
N PRO A 97 -15.54 28.20 -2.67
CA PRO A 97 -16.65 27.31 -2.96
C PRO A 97 -17.30 27.12 -1.61
N THR A 98 -18.54 27.59 -1.44
CA THR A 98 -19.43 27.14 -0.37
C THR A 98 -19.64 25.65 -0.59
N GLY A 99 -18.64 24.87 -0.18
CA GLY A 99 -18.74 23.44 -0.05
C GLY A 99 -19.81 23.21 1.01
N ALA A 100 -20.97 22.76 0.56
CA ALA A 100 -21.97 22.19 1.45
C ALA A 100 -21.22 21.26 2.40
N VAL A 101 -21.26 21.58 3.70
CA VAL A 101 -20.73 20.72 4.74
C VAL A 101 -21.34 19.35 4.49
N PRO A 102 -20.55 18.29 4.21
CA PRO A 102 -21.11 16.97 4.00
C PRO A 102 -21.91 16.62 5.26
N PRO A 103 -23.14 16.07 5.11
CA PRO A 103 -23.93 15.67 6.27
C PRO A 103 -23.08 14.75 7.13
N ALA A 104 -23.05 15.02 8.44
CA ALA A 104 -22.36 14.17 9.38
C ALA A 104 -22.85 12.72 9.15
N PRO A 105 -21.95 11.72 9.10
CA PRO A 105 -22.36 10.35 8.89
C PRO A 105 -23.30 9.95 10.03
N GLU A 106 -24.58 9.80 9.70
CA GLU A 106 -25.61 9.36 10.64
C GLU A 106 -25.21 7.97 11.12
N ALA A 107 -24.80 7.88 12.40
CA ALA A 107 -24.53 6.60 13.01
C ALA A 107 -25.85 5.81 13.05
N ASP A 108 -25.83 4.56 12.59
CA ASP A 108 -26.97 3.65 12.70
C ASP A 108 -27.38 3.51 14.17
N ALA A 109 -28.39 4.28 14.59
CA ALA A 109 -28.84 4.39 15.97
C ALA A 109 -29.39 3.08 16.52
N ARG A 110 -29.66 2.09 15.65
CA ARG A 110 -30.09 0.74 16.04
C ARG A 110 -28.92 -0.19 16.34
N SER A 111 -27.69 0.20 16.02
CA SER A 111 -26.52 -0.64 16.25
C SER A 111 -26.09 -0.58 17.72
N LEU A 112 -25.76 -1.74 18.30
CA LEU A 112 -25.16 -1.82 19.64
C LEU A 112 -23.83 -1.04 19.73
N CYS A 113 -23.20 -0.75 18.60
CA CYS A 113 -21.96 0.02 18.51
C CYS A 113 -22.20 1.54 18.54
N ALA A 114 -23.45 2.02 18.38
CA ALA A 114 -23.75 3.45 18.33
C ALA A 114 -23.32 4.22 19.60
N PRO A 115 -23.49 3.70 20.84
CA PRO A 115 -23.01 4.38 22.04
C PRO A 115 -21.48 4.54 22.12
N HIS A 116 -20.73 3.71 21.38
CA HIS A 116 -19.27 3.71 21.36
C HIS A 116 -18.72 4.28 20.04
N ALA A 117 -19.53 5.02 19.28
CA ALA A 117 -19.17 5.50 17.95
C ALA A 117 -17.89 6.33 17.93
N ASP A 118 -17.72 7.23 18.91
CA ASP A 118 -16.56 8.13 18.97
C ASP A 118 -15.27 7.36 19.29
N PHE A 119 -15.34 6.42 20.24
CA PHE A 119 -14.23 5.52 20.54
C PHE A 119 -13.81 4.70 19.32
N ILE A 120 -14.79 4.08 18.63
CA ILE A 120 -14.53 3.29 17.42
C ILE A 120 -13.89 4.15 16.31
N ARG A 121 -14.34 5.39 16.13
CA ARG A 121 -13.74 6.32 15.15
C ARG A 121 -12.30 6.66 15.51
N GLN A 122 -12.01 6.94 16.78
CA GLN A 122 -10.67 7.24 17.25
C GLN A 122 -9.71 6.07 17.03
N GLU A 123 -10.14 4.85 17.39
CA GLU A 123 -9.34 3.65 17.19
C GLU A 123 -9.12 3.31 15.71
N LEU A 124 -10.13 3.54 14.88
CA LEU A 124 -10.01 3.39 13.43
C LEU A 124 -9.05 4.43 12.84
N ALA A 125 -9.07 5.68 13.32
CA ALA A 125 -8.14 6.72 12.90
C ALA A 125 -6.69 6.40 13.29
N MET A 126 -6.48 5.69 14.40
CA MET A 126 -5.18 5.13 14.79
C MET A 126 -4.76 3.90 13.95
N GLY A 127 -5.59 3.46 13.00
CA GLY A 127 -5.31 2.31 12.13
C GLY A 127 -5.43 0.95 12.83
N LEU A 128 -6.14 0.87 13.96
CA LEU A 128 -6.31 -0.40 14.66
C LEU A 128 -7.19 -1.36 13.88
N SER A 129 -6.85 -2.66 13.95
CA SER A 129 -7.65 -3.69 13.29
C SER A 129 -9.02 -3.81 13.95
N GLY A 130 -10.08 -4.13 13.18
CA GLY A 130 -11.42 -4.28 13.74
C GLY A 130 -11.51 -5.35 14.86
N ARG A 131 -10.63 -6.36 14.86
CA ARG A 131 -10.57 -7.35 15.94
C ARG A 131 -10.00 -6.75 17.24
N ARG A 132 -9.04 -5.82 17.12
CA ARG A 132 -8.50 -5.06 18.26
C ARG A 132 -9.57 -4.12 18.81
N ILE A 133 -10.26 -3.39 17.93
CA ILE A 133 -11.38 -2.51 18.32
C ILE A 133 -12.45 -3.27 19.10
N PHE A 134 -12.79 -4.47 18.64
CA PHE A 134 -13.73 -5.33 19.37
C PHE A 134 -13.21 -5.77 20.74
N GLN A 135 -11.93 -6.10 20.87
CA GLN A 135 -11.32 -6.45 22.15
C GLN A 135 -11.39 -5.27 23.13
N ASP A 136 -11.03 -4.07 22.67
CA ASP A 136 -10.96 -2.87 23.51
C ASP A 136 -12.37 -2.41 23.91
N LEU A 137 -13.37 -2.57 23.02
CA LEU A 137 -14.79 -2.44 23.37
C LEU A 137 -15.24 -3.41 24.47
N GLN A 138 -14.77 -4.65 24.47
CA GLN A 138 -15.11 -5.61 25.53
C GLN A 138 -14.41 -5.26 26.85
N ASP A 139 -13.13 -4.90 26.78
CA ASP A 139 -12.30 -4.67 27.97
C ASP A 139 -12.68 -3.36 28.68
N ASP A 140 -12.92 -2.27 27.92
CA ASP A 140 -13.15 -0.93 28.50
C ASP A 140 -14.64 -0.59 28.68
N PHE A 141 -15.53 -1.19 27.88
CA PHE A 141 -16.96 -0.84 27.85
C PHE A 141 -17.91 -2.02 28.11
N ALA A 142 -17.39 -3.20 28.45
CA ALA A 142 -18.17 -4.42 28.65
C ALA A 142 -19.14 -4.71 27.48
N PHE A 143 -18.70 -4.45 26.25
CA PHE A 143 -19.53 -4.56 25.06
C PHE A 143 -20.12 -5.97 24.88
N SER A 144 -21.45 -6.06 24.87
CA SER A 144 -22.21 -7.32 24.84
C SER A 144 -22.43 -7.89 23.43
N GLY A 145 -22.13 -7.11 22.39
CA GLY A 145 -22.29 -7.53 21.00
C GLY A 145 -21.20 -8.49 20.53
N SER A 146 -21.39 -9.05 19.33
CA SER A 146 -20.40 -9.92 18.70
C SER A 146 -19.42 -9.14 17.81
N TYR A 147 -18.26 -9.72 17.52
CA TYR A 147 -17.32 -9.17 16.53
C TYR A 147 -17.98 -8.92 15.16
N ALA A 148 -18.95 -9.73 14.76
CA ALA A 148 -19.69 -9.52 13.52
C ALA A 148 -20.47 -8.20 13.51
N SER A 149 -20.97 -7.77 14.68
CA SER A 149 -21.65 -6.48 14.86
C SER A 149 -20.70 -5.32 14.64
N VAL A 150 -19.51 -5.37 15.26
CA VAL A 150 -18.44 -4.38 15.04
C VAL A 150 -18.01 -4.35 13.58
N LYS A 151 -17.82 -5.52 12.96
CA LYS A 151 -17.44 -5.61 11.54
C LYS A 151 -18.48 -4.97 10.61
N ARG A 152 -19.77 -5.20 10.88
CA ARG A 152 -20.86 -4.58 10.12
C ARG A 152 -20.85 -3.06 10.31
N TYR A 153 -20.65 -2.59 11.54
CA TYR A 153 -20.57 -1.18 11.87
C TYR A 153 -19.39 -0.48 11.18
N LEU A 154 -18.19 -1.06 11.22
CA LEU A 154 -17.00 -0.54 10.53
C LEU A 154 -17.19 -0.46 9.01
N ARG A 155 -17.86 -1.45 8.40
CA ARG A 155 -18.21 -1.40 6.96
C ARG A 155 -19.19 -0.29 6.64
N HIS A 156 -20.16 -0.05 7.52
CA HIS A 156 -21.10 1.05 7.35
C HIS A 156 -20.38 2.41 7.47
N LEU A 157 -19.50 2.56 8.45
CA LEU A 157 -18.67 3.76 8.60
C LEU A 157 -17.79 4.02 7.38
N GLY A 158 -17.18 2.98 6.80
CA GLY A 158 -16.38 3.11 5.58
C GLY A 158 -17.18 3.48 4.33
N ARG A 159 -18.48 3.15 4.27
CA ARG A 159 -19.37 3.53 3.15
C ARG A 159 -19.94 4.93 3.29
N THR A 160 -20.12 5.39 4.51
CA THR A 160 -20.67 6.71 4.84
C THR A 160 -19.58 7.77 4.98
N ALA A 161 -18.31 7.37 5.06
CA ALA A 161 -17.19 8.29 4.99
C ALA A 161 -17.26 9.09 3.68
N PRO A 162 -17.15 10.44 3.75
CA PRO A 162 -17.12 11.25 2.55
C PRO A 162 -15.95 10.78 1.67
N PRO A 163 -16.12 10.74 0.34
CA PRO A 163 -15.04 10.37 -0.56
C PRO A 163 -13.85 11.28 -0.29
N VAL A 164 -12.65 10.70 -0.26
CA VAL A 164 -11.41 11.49 -0.15
C VAL A 164 -11.45 12.54 -1.25
N PRO A 165 -11.38 13.84 -0.91
CA PRO A 165 -11.41 14.89 -1.91
C PRO A 165 -10.22 14.67 -2.85
N PHE A 166 -10.48 14.31 -4.10
CA PHE A 166 -9.44 14.27 -5.11
C PHE A 166 -9.59 15.51 -5.99
N ARG A 167 -8.49 16.26 -6.12
CA ARG A 167 -8.42 17.37 -7.07
C ARG A 167 -7.74 16.86 -8.34
N ARG A 168 -8.39 17.07 -9.49
CA ARG A 168 -7.74 16.83 -10.76
C ARG A 168 -6.75 17.96 -11.03
N LEU A 169 -5.47 17.64 -11.12
CA LEU A 169 -4.48 18.56 -11.64
C LEU A 169 -4.77 18.75 -13.14
N ARG A 170 -5.05 20.00 -13.54
CA ARG A 170 -5.19 20.37 -14.95
C ARG A 170 -3.83 20.90 -15.43
N LYS A 171 -3.46 20.56 -16.66
CA LYS A 171 -2.28 21.04 -17.36
C LYS A 171 -2.72 21.56 -18.72
N GLU A 172 -2.09 22.62 -19.20
CA GLU A 172 -2.36 23.17 -20.53
C GLU A 172 -1.92 22.20 -21.64
N PRO A 173 -2.44 22.36 -22.88
CA PRO A 173 -1.99 21.58 -24.02
C PRO A 173 -0.46 21.59 -24.17
N GLY A 174 0.14 20.42 -24.39
CA GLY A 174 1.59 20.28 -24.61
C GLY A 174 2.47 20.33 -23.35
N MET A 175 1.93 20.62 -22.17
CA MET A 175 2.73 20.76 -20.93
C MET A 175 3.06 19.44 -20.24
N GLU A 176 2.30 18.37 -20.50
CA GLU A 176 2.47 17.08 -19.83
C GLU A 176 2.02 15.93 -20.73
N MET A 177 2.78 14.83 -20.70
CA MET A 177 2.52 13.59 -21.42
C MET A 177 2.81 12.39 -20.53
N GLN A 178 1.85 11.46 -20.44
CA GLN A 178 2.10 10.14 -19.88
C GLN A 178 2.80 9.27 -20.93
N VAL A 179 3.89 8.63 -20.54
CA VAL A 179 4.65 7.69 -21.38
C VAL A 179 4.64 6.33 -20.71
N ASP A 180 4.07 5.35 -21.39
CA ASP A 180 4.07 3.96 -20.95
C ASP A 180 4.91 3.13 -21.94
N TYR A 181 5.69 2.18 -21.40
CA TYR A 181 6.47 1.24 -22.21
C TYR A 181 6.11 -0.18 -21.80
N GLY A 182 5.86 -1.02 -22.79
CA GLY A 182 5.33 -2.36 -22.57
C GLY A 182 5.72 -3.35 -23.65
N THR A 183 5.27 -4.59 -23.46
CA THR A 183 5.40 -5.65 -24.45
C THR A 183 4.04 -5.88 -25.09
N GLY A 184 3.99 -5.87 -26.42
CA GLY A 184 2.81 -6.23 -27.20
C GLY A 184 2.75 -7.73 -27.49
N ALA A 185 1.70 -8.15 -28.22
CA ALA A 185 1.65 -9.50 -28.75
C ALA A 185 2.86 -9.77 -29.66
N PRO A 186 3.47 -10.97 -29.61
CA PRO A 186 4.54 -11.32 -30.54
C PRO A 186 4.05 -11.30 -31.99
N VAL A 187 4.88 -10.84 -32.91
CA VAL A 187 4.57 -10.75 -34.35
C VAL A 187 5.57 -11.57 -35.16
N TYR A 188 5.15 -12.08 -36.31
CA TYR A 188 6.07 -12.76 -37.23
C TYR A 188 6.94 -11.73 -37.96
N ASP A 189 8.24 -12.02 -38.07
CA ASP A 189 9.13 -11.28 -38.96
C ASP A 189 8.97 -11.73 -40.43
N ASP A 190 9.69 -11.05 -41.32
CA ASP A 190 9.79 -11.34 -42.75
C ASP A 190 10.27 -12.77 -43.05
N ARG A 191 10.88 -13.44 -42.08
CA ARG A 191 11.39 -14.82 -42.16
C ARG A 191 10.47 -15.82 -41.45
N GLY A 192 9.28 -15.42 -41.03
CA GLY A 192 8.29 -16.27 -40.37
C GLY A 192 8.65 -16.66 -38.94
N ARG A 193 9.58 -15.98 -38.28
CA ARG A 193 9.94 -16.22 -36.88
C ARG A 193 9.14 -15.31 -35.97
N LEU A 194 8.65 -15.84 -34.86
CA LEU A 194 7.93 -15.05 -33.87
C LEU A 194 8.90 -14.13 -33.11
N ARG A 195 8.63 -12.83 -33.11
CA ARG A 195 9.44 -11.79 -32.47
C ARG A 195 8.64 -11.11 -31.38
N LYS A 196 9.30 -10.87 -30.24
CA LYS A 196 8.76 -10.04 -29.17
C LYS A 196 8.58 -8.60 -29.67
N THR A 197 7.43 -8.02 -29.42
CA THR A 197 7.12 -6.64 -29.79
C THR A 197 7.19 -5.74 -28.57
N TRP A 198 7.83 -4.59 -28.72
CA TRP A 198 7.82 -3.54 -27.71
C TRP A 198 6.86 -2.43 -28.14
N LEU A 199 6.09 -1.92 -27.19
CA LEU A 199 5.12 -0.86 -27.42
C LEU A 199 5.51 0.36 -26.58
N LEU A 200 5.57 1.52 -27.24
CA LEU A 200 5.66 2.82 -26.60
C LEU A 200 4.32 3.52 -26.78
N CYS A 201 3.66 3.86 -25.68
CA CYS A 201 2.41 4.61 -25.69
C CYS A 201 2.66 6.00 -25.10
N CYS A 202 2.25 7.03 -25.83
CA CYS A 202 2.42 8.42 -25.44
C CYS A 202 1.06 9.11 -25.46
N THR A 203 0.57 9.54 -24.30
CA THR A 203 -0.75 10.19 -24.17
C THR A 203 -0.60 11.57 -23.53
N LEU A 204 -0.96 12.62 -24.27
CA LEU A 204 -0.98 13.98 -23.74
C LEU A 204 -2.06 14.13 -22.67
N SER A 205 -1.76 14.81 -21.56
CA SER A 205 -2.72 14.99 -20.45
C SER A 205 -4.00 15.74 -20.86
N TYR A 206 -3.92 16.52 -21.96
CA TYR A 206 -4.99 17.30 -22.57
C TYR A 206 -5.70 16.61 -23.76
N SER A 207 -5.40 15.34 -24.10
CA SER A 207 -6.02 14.65 -25.26
C SER A 207 -7.34 13.94 -24.95
N ARG A 208 -7.84 14.04 -23.72
CA ARG A 208 -9.07 13.37 -23.26
C ARG A 208 -10.29 14.16 -23.74
N ARG A 209 -11.24 13.47 -24.38
CA ARG A 209 -12.55 14.04 -24.80
C ARG A 209 -13.43 14.35 -23.60
#